data_AF-A0A6S7HLQ9-F1
#
_entry.id   AF-A0A6S7HLQ9-F1
#
_cell.length_a   1.000
_cell.length_b   1.000
_cell.length_c   1.000
_cell.angle_alpha   90.00
_cell.angle_beta   90.00
_cell.angle_gamma   90.00
#
_symmetry.space_group_name_H-M   'P 1'
#
loop_
_entity.id
_entity.type
_entity.pdbx_description
1 polymer ?
#
loop_
_entity_poly.entity_id
_entity_poly.type
_entity_poly.pdbx_seq_one_letter_code
_entity_poly.pdbx_strand_id
1 'polypeptide(L)'
;MHAYAISAIAHWDWPEAWPDLFGTLMHALLSDDNNFVHGAMRVLTEFSSEVTDTQIPQVAPIILPQMCLILTEDTKYSIRTRSRAVNIFNTFAELIGTSCAKSVAKQLFPVLKNFPPVLTHVLAVPDGETSDCGLKMEVLRALATLITYFPKEMAVYLGEVLPHVWNTLTQGADRYHKTVINYIEEADDPVDSDGEILGFESVVFNLFDFIHALVESSKFKAVVKTHLEQLLYFLLVYMEITEDQ
;
A
#
# COMPACT_ATOMS: atom_id res chain seq x y z
N MET A 1 6.55 19.67 11.05
CA MET A 1 7.79 20.00 11.79
C MET A 1 8.04 19.08 12.99
N HIS A 2 7.04 18.76 13.83
CA HIS A 2 7.28 17.89 15.00
C HIS A 2 7.47 16.40 14.66
N ALA A 3 6.70 15.84 13.70
CA ALA A 3 6.82 14.43 13.34
C ALA A 3 8.21 14.07 12.78
N TYR A 4 8.71 14.87 11.84
CA TYR A 4 10.06 14.69 11.26
C TYR A 4 11.17 14.72 12.33
N ALA A 5 11.09 15.65 13.29
CA ALA A 5 12.06 15.74 14.37
C ALA A 5 12.01 14.50 15.29
N ILE A 6 10.80 14.00 15.60
CA ILE A 6 10.64 12.79 16.41
C ILE A 6 11.20 11.57 15.67
N SER A 7 10.94 11.44 14.37
CA SER A 7 11.50 10.36 13.54
C SER A 7 13.02 10.40 13.47
N ALA A 8 13.61 11.59 13.34
CA ALA A 8 15.06 11.77 13.34
C ALA A 8 15.72 11.40 14.67
N ILE A 9 15.05 11.64 15.80
CA ILE A 9 15.51 11.20 17.12
C ILE A 9 15.35 9.68 17.25
N ALA A 10 14.21 9.13 16.81
CA ALA A 10 13.91 7.70 16.88
C ALA A 10 14.97 6.83 16.19
N HIS A 11 15.50 7.30 15.05
CA HIS A 11 16.58 6.63 14.31
C HIS A 11 17.83 6.33 15.18
N TRP A 12 18.17 7.22 16.11
CA TRP A 12 19.36 7.05 16.96
C TRP A 12 19.03 6.47 18.34
N ASP A 13 17.84 6.79 18.87
CA ASP A 13 17.53 6.56 20.28
C ASP A 13 16.64 5.34 20.51
N TRP A 14 15.92 4.83 19.50
CA TRP A 14 15.06 3.66 19.67
C TRP A 14 15.75 2.37 19.20
N PRO A 15 15.68 1.27 19.98
CA PRO A 15 14.90 1.09 21.21
C PRO A 15 15.64 1.38 22.53
N GLU A 16 16.96 1.53 22.54
CA GLU A 16 17.75 1.50 23.77
C GLU A 16 17.59 2.76 24.64
N ALA A 17 17.62 3.94 24.03
CA ALA A 17 17.58 5.22 24.74
C ALA A 17 16.14 5.78 24.89
N TRP A 18 15.20 5.36 24.03
CA TRP A 18 13.80 5.77 24.07
C TRP A 18 12.81 4.59 23.93
N PRO A 19 12.82 3.61 24.84
CA PRO A 19 12.04 2.38 24.72
C PRO A 19 10.52 2.61 24.66
N ASP A 20 10.01 3.66 25.31
CA ASP A 20 8.58 3.95 25.40
C ASP A 20 7.98 4.60 24.15
N LEU A 21 8.80 4.96 23.15
CA LEU A 21 8.36 5.66 21.94
C LEU A 21 7.24 4.90 21.23
N PHE A 22 7.44 3.61 20.95
CA PHE A 22 6.45 2.80 20.25
C PHE A 22 5.13 2.72 21.02
N GLY A 23 5.18 2.50 22.33
CA GLY A 23 3.98 2.47 23.18
C GLY A 23 3.24 3.81 23.19
N THR A 24 3.96 4.93 23.22
CA THR A 24 3.38 6.29 23.16
C THR A 24 2.68 6.54 21.83
N LEU A 25 3.30 6.14 20.72
CA LEU A 25 2.71 6.27 19.38
C LEU A 25 1.46 5.41 19.25
N MET A 26 1.49 4.15 19.72
CA MET A 26 0.32 3.27 19.70
C MET A 26 -0.82 3.82 20.55
N HIS A 27 -0.53 4.43 21.71
CA HIS A 27 -1.55 5.06 22.54
C HIS A 27 -2.19 6.27 21.83
N ALA A 28 -1.39 7.07 21.12
CA ALA A 28 -1.90 8.22 20.37
C ALA A 28 -2.87 7.82 19.25
N LEU A 29 -2.71 6.62 18.66
CA LEU A 29 -3.67 6.07 17.69
C LEU A 29 -5.05 5.73 18.27
N LEU A 30 -5.16 5.61 19.60
CA LEU A 30 -6.42 5.35 20.29
C LEU A 30 -7.17 6.64 20.67
N SER A 31 -6.60 7.81 20.38
CA SER A 31 -7.24 9.10 20.66
C SER A 31 -8.44 9.33 19.74
N ASP A 32 -9.46 10.02 20.27
CA ASP A 32 -10.59 10.52 19.46
C ASP A 32 -10.25 11.81 18.70
N ASP A 33 -9.08 12.41 18.99
CA ASP A 33 -8.60 13.60 18.27
C ASP A 33 -7.79 13.19 17.02
N ASN A 34 -8.39 13.45 15.86
CA ASN A 34 -7.80 13.18 14.56
C ASN A 34 -6.42 13.82 14.34
N ASN A 35 -6.11 14.94 14.99
CA ASN A 35 -4.78 15.56 14.88
C ASN A 35 -3.70 14.71 15.55
N PHE A 36 -4.00 14.11 16.72
CA PHE A 36 -3.08 13.22 17.40
C PHE A 36 -2.85 11.94 16.61
N VAL A 37 -3.93 11.33 16.08
CA VAL A 37 -3.82 10.14 15.23
C VAL A 37 -3.00 10.46 13.97
N HIS A 38 -3.28 11.57 13.31
CA HIS A 38 -2.54 11.98 12.11
C HIS A 38 -1.05 12.22 12.40
N GLY A 39 -0.72 12.91 13.50
CA GLY A 39 0.66 13.12 13.93
C GLY A 39 1.39 11.81 14.24
N ALA A 40 0.74 10.90 14.97
CA ALA A 40 1.28 9.58 15.30
C ALA A 40 1.50 8.72 14.05
N MET A 41 0.56 8.72 13.10
CA MET A 41 0.70 8.01 11.83
C MET A 41 1.87 8.53 10.99
N ARG A 42 2.13 9.84 10.99
CA ARG A 42 3.31 10.40 10.31
C ARG A 42 4.62 9.90 10.92
N VAL A 43 4.72 9.87 12.26
CA VAL A 43 5.91 9.35 12.92
C VAL A 43 6.05 7.85 12.70
N LEU A 44 4.95 7.10 12.77
CA LEU A 44 4.93 5.65 12.56
C LEU A 44 5.33 5.23 11.15
N THR A 45 5.04 6.04 10.13
CA THR A 45 5.54 5.82 8.76
C THR A 45 7.06 5.75 8.75
N GLU A 46 7.74 6.77 9.27
CA GLU A 46 9.22 6.79 9.32
C GLU A 46 9.78 5.73 10.28
N PHE A 47 9.18 5.61 11.47
CA PHE A 47 9.57 4.62 12.48
C PHE A 47 9.52 3.19 11.93
N SER A 48 8.58 2.87 11.04
CA SER A 48 8.47 1.53 10.47
C SER A 48 9.72 1.10 9.70
N SER A 49 10.44 2.05 9.12
CA SER A 49 11.70 1.81 8.41
C SER A 49 12.90 1.60 9.35
N GLU A 50 12.78 2.00 10.62
CA GLU A 50 13.81 1.82 11.67
C GLU A 50 13.70 0.48 12.39
N VAL A 51 12.58 -0.23 12.22
CA VAL A 51 12.37 -1.53 12.85
C VAL A 51 13.27 -2.57 12.21
N THR A 52 14.00 -3.31 13.04
CA THR A 52 14.87 -4.41 12.61
C THR A 52 14.16 -5.76 12.66
N ASP A 53 14.71 -6.77 11.97
CA ASP A 53 14.23 -8.16 11.99
C ASP A 53 14.12 -8.75 13.41
N THR A 54 14.98 -8.31 14.32
CA THR A 54 14.96 -8.72 15.73
C THR A 54 13.78 -8.16 16.52
N GLN A 55 13.27 -6.99 16.14
CA GLN A 55 12.19 -6.28 16.83
C GLN A 55 10.82 -6.60 16.23
N ILE A 56 10.76 -6.96 14.95
CA ILE A 56 9.51 -7.34 14.26
C ILE A 56 8.61 -8.25 15.10
N PRO A 57 9.09 -9.37 15.71
CA PRO A 57 8.21 -10.28 16.43
C PRO A 57 7.45 -9.65 17.59
N GLN A 58 7.93 -8.52 18.11
CA GLN A 58 7.32 -7.78 19.21
C GLN A 58 6.45 -6.62 18.69
N VAL A 59 6.88 -5.95 17.62
CA VAL A 59 6.22 -4.76 17.08
C VAL A 59 5.06 -5.12 16.13
N ALA A 60 5.30 -6.03 15.17
CA ALA A 60 4.35 -6.35 14.11
C ALA A 60 2.99 -6.87 14.64
N PRO A 61 2.91 -7.74 15.67
CA PRO A 61 1.63 -8.20 16.21
C PRO A 61 0.77 -7.10 16.85
N ILE A 62 1.35 -5.94 17.15
CA ILE A 62 0.68 -4.83 17.81
C ILE A 62 0.27 -3.77 16.78
N ILE A 63 1.21 -3.36 15.91
CA ILE A 63 0.95 -2.28 14.96
C ILE A 63 0.05 -2.73 13.79
N LEU A 64 0.26 -3.94 13.26
CA LEU A 64 -0.45 -4.37 12.05
C LEU A 64 -1.97 -4.53 12.25
N PRO A 65 -2.48 -5.09 13.37
CA PRO A 65 -3.92 -5.08 13.62
C PRO A 65 -4.50 -3.66 13.66
N GLN A 66 -3.76 -2.70 14.25
CA GLN A 66 -4.21 -1.31 14.30
C GLN A 66 -4.22 -0.65 12.92
N MET A 67 -3.22 -0.92 12.07
CA MET A 67 -3.22 -0.45 10.69
C MET A 67 -4.40 -1.00 9.90
N CYS A 68 -4.73 -2.29 10.11
CA CYS A 68 -5.88 -2.92 9.49
C CYS A 68 -7.20 -2.25 9.94
N LEU A 69 -7.35 -1.93 11.23
CA LEU A 69 -8.52 -1.21 11.75
C LEU A 69 -8.64 0.18 11.13
N ILE A 70 -7.55 0.96 11.13
CA ILE A 70 -7.52 2.28 10.52
C ILE A 70 -7.95 2.22 9.05
N LEU A 71 -7.43 1.25 8.30
CA LEU A 71 -7.77 1.08 6.88
C LEU A 71 -9.26 0.80 6.64
N THR A 72 -9.93 0.12 7.58
CA THR A 72 -11.36 -0.25 7.46
C THR A 72 -12.34 0.84 7.94
N GLU A 73 -11.91 1.79 8.76
CA GLU A 73 -12.79 2.85 9.31
C GLU A 73 -12.77 4.12 8.42
N ASP A 74 -13.32 4.01 7.20
CA ASP A 74 -13.33 5.07 6.19
C ASP A 74 -14.19 6.30 6.52
N THR A 75 -15.12 6.16 7.47
CA THR A 75 -15.92 7.26 8.03
C THR A 75 -15.19 8.02 9.14
N LYS A 76 -14.17 7.41 9.76
CA LYS A 76 -13.42 8.00 10.87
C LYS A 76 -12.09 8.60 10.40
N TYR A 77 -11.35 7.88 9.56
CA TYR A 77 -10.02 8.28 9.14
C TYR A 77 -10.00 8.75 7.68
N SER A 78 -9.26 9.83 7.44
CA SER A 78 -9.04 10.36 6.10
C SER A 78 -8.39 9.35 5.16
N ILE A 79 -8.55 9.56 3.84
CA ILE A 79 -7.87 8.80 2.79
C ILE A 79 -6.35 8.78 3.03
N ARG A 80 -5.74 9.92 3.39
CA ARG A 80 -4.29 10.04 3.65
C ARG A 80 -3.86 9.20 4.86
N THR A 81 -4.63 9.22 5.95
CA THR A 81 -4.35 8.41 7.15
C THR A 81 -4.41 6.92 6.81
N ARG A 82 -5.42 6.51 6.03
CA ARG A 82 -5.59 5.11 5.58
C ARG A 82 -4.49 4.68 4.61
N SER A 83 -4.06 5.57 3.72
CA SER A 83 -2.92 5.34 2.81
C SER A 83 -1.63 5.09 3.60
N ARG A 84 -1.37 5.87 4.66
CA ARG A 84 -0.23 5.64 5.58
C ARG A 84 -0.32 4.30 6.29
N ALA A 85 -1.52 3.83 6.64
CA ALA A 85 -1.70 2.52 7.26
C ALA A 85 -1.32 1.38 6.30
N VAL A 86 -1.67 1.51 5.01
CA VAL A 86 -1.25 0.57 3.96
C VAL A 86 0.26 0.62 3.75
N ASN A 87 0.84 1.83 3.74
CA ASN A 87 2.28 2.02 3.58
C ASN A 87 3.08 1.37 4.74
N ILE A 88 2.68 1.61 5.99
CA ILE A 88 3.28 0.96 7.17
C ILE A 88 3.16 -0.56 7.05
N PHE A 89 1.98 -1.08 6.70
CA PHE A 89 1.81 -2.51 6.46
C PHE A 89 2.78 -3.03 5.41
N ASN A 90 2.93 -2.33 4.29
CA ASN A 90 3.81 -2.71 3.19
C ASN A 90 5.27 -2.81 3.65
N THR A 91 5.77 -1.83 4.42
CA THR A 91 7.12 -1.85 5.01
C THR A 91 7.34 -3.09 5.87
N PHE A 92 6.38 -3.41 6.74
CA PHE A 92 6.47 -4.63 7.57
C PHE A 92 6.39 -5.90 6.74
N ALA A 93 5.49 -5.98 5.75
CA ALA A 93 5.35 -7.15 4.91
C ALA A 93 6.64 -7.44 4.13
N GLU A 94 7.27 -6.41 3.57
CA GLU A 94 8.56 -6.51 2.89
C GLU A 94 9.68 -6.95 3.85
N LEU A 95 9.80 -6.32 5.02
CA LEU A 95 10.84 -6.66 5.97
C LEU A 95 10.69 -8.11 6.51
N ILE A 96 9.45 -8.55 6.76
CA ILE A 96 9.15 -9.94 7.13
C ILE A 96 9.51 -10.89 5.98
N GLY A 97 9.23 -10.51 4.73
CA GLY A 97 9.47 -11.31 3.54
C GLY A 97 10.95 -11.48 3.19
N THR A 98 11.74 -10.43 3.41
CA THR A 98 13.16 -10.35 3.02
C THR A 98 14.11 -10.82 4.11
N SER A 99 13.84 -10.43 5.36
CA SER A 99 14.86 -10.42 6.41
C SER A 99 14.54 -11.35 7.57
N CYS A 100 13.26 -11.64 7.83
CA CYS A 100 12.91 -12.54 8.92
C CYS A 100 13.15 -14.02 8.61
N ALA A 101 13.54 -14.78 9.64
CA ALA A 101 13.55 -16.23 9.56
C ALA A 101 12.15 -16.78 9.23
N LYS A 102 12.08 -17.86 8.45
CA LYS A 102 10.81 -18.50 8.05
C LYS A 102 9.90 -18.87 9.22
N SER A 103 10.46 -19.18 10.39
CA SER A 103 9.69 -19.44 11.62
C SER A 103 8.96 -18.20 12.13
N VAL A 104 9.63 -17.05 12.12
CA VAL A 104 9.06 -15.74 12.50
C VAL A 104 7.98 -15.33 11.50
N ALA A 105 8.25 -15.42 10.20
CA ALA A 105 7.27 -15.10 9.16
C ALA A 105 5.99 -15.95 9.32
N LYS A 106 6.13 -17.26 9.60
CA LYS A 106 4.98 -18.14 9.88
C LYS A 106 4.20 -17.73 11.14
N GLN A 107 4.88 -17.28 12.19
CA GLN A 107 4.24 -16.81 13.42
C GLN A 107 3.43 -15.53 13.17
N LEU A 108 3.88 -14.66 12.27
CA LEU A 108 3.24 -13.38 11.95
C LEU A 108 2.14 -13.51 10.89
N PHE A 109 2.12 -14.62 10.16
CA PHE A 109 1.13 -14.88 9.12
C PHE A 109 -0.35 -14.69 9.54
N PRO A 110 -0.79 -15.10 10.76
CA PRO A 110 -2.15 -14.85 11.22
C PRO A 110 -2.57 -13.38 11.25
N VAL A 111 -1.61 -12.46 11.34
CA VAL A 111 -1.86 -11.02 11.29
C VAL A 111 -1.83 -10.52 9.84
N LEU A 112 -0.87 -10.97 9.04
CA LEU A 112 -0.74 -10.60 7.62
C LEU A 112 -1.97 -11.03 6.80
N LYS A 113 -2.53 -12.22 7.06
CA LYS A 113 -3.67 -12.77 6.30
C LYS A 113 -4.97 -11.96 6.37
N ASN A 114 -5.06 -10.98 7.29
CA ASN A 114 -6.22 -10.11 7.41
C ASN A 114 -6.22 -8.98 6.36
N PHE A 115 -5.04 -8.65 5.82
CA PHE A 115 -4.90 -7.55 4.86
C PHE A 115 -5.40 -7.84 3.46
N PRO A 116 -5.15 -8.99 2.81
CA PRO A 116 -5.56 -9.21 1.43
C PRO A 116 -7.05 -8.95 1.15
N PRO A 117 -8.00 -9.43 1.99
CA PRO A 117 -9.43 -9.13 1.78
C PRO A 117 -9.74 -7.63 1.92
N VAL A 118 -9.12 -6.96 2.91
CA VAL A 118 -9.32 -5.51 3.14
C VAL A 118 -8.75 -4.69 1.98
N LEU A 119 -7.53 -4.99 1.55
CA LEU A 119 -6.89 -4.35 0.39
C LEU A 119 -7.74 -4.54 -0.88
N THR A 120 -8.25 -5.74 -1.10
CA THR A 120 -9.14 -6.05 -2.24
C THR A 120 -10.42 -5.22 -2.19
N HIS A 121 -11.03 -5.12 -1.01
CA HIS A 121 -12.22 -4.29 -0.81
C HIS A 121 -11.94 -2.82 -1.10
N VAL A 122 -10.84 -2.26 -0.57
CA VAL A 122 -10.46 -0.85 -0.81
C VAL A 122 -10.19 -0.59 -2.29
N LEU A 123 -9.52 -1.51 -3.00
CA LEU A 123 -9.28 -1.39 -4.44
C LEU A 123 -10.59 -1.34 -5.25
N ALA A 124 -11.62 -2.04 -4.79
CA ALA A 124 -12.92 -2.09 -5.44
C ALA A 124 -13.75 -0.80 -5.28
N VAL A 125 -13.42 0.07 -4.32
CA VAL A 125 -14.15 1.32 -4.07
C VAL A 125 -13.85 2.33 -5.19
N PRO A 126 -14.87 2.87 -5.90
CA PRO A 126 -14.68 3.95 -6.87
C PRO A 126 -14.06 5.21 -6.26
N ASP A 127 -13.39 6.03 -7.06
CA ASP A 127 -12.84 7.30 -6.58
C ASP A 127 -13.97 8.23 -6.09
N GLY A 128 -13.75 8.92 -4.96
CA GLY A 128 -14.74 9.76 -4.29
C GLY A 128 -14.31 10.16 -2.88
N GLU A 129 -15.27 10.34 -1.98
CA GLU A 129 -15.00 10.85 -0.62
C GLU A 129 -14.10 9.94 0.23
N THR A 130 -14.11 8.63 -0.04
CA THR A 130 -13.40 7.63 0.78
C THR A 130 -12.30 6.87 0.03
N SER A 131 -12.04 7.21 -1.23
CA SER A 131 -11.05 6.51 -2.06
C SER A 131 -10.55 7.40 -3.19
N ASP A 132 -9.27 7.30 -3.51
CA ASP A 132 -8.67 7.98 -4.66
C ASP A 132 -7.43 7.26 -5.18
N CYS A 133 -6.79 7.85 -6.18
CA CYS A 133 -5.60 7.33 -6.84
C CYS A 133 -4.45 7.06 -5.86
N GLY A 134 -4.23 7.94 -4.88
CA GLY A 134 -3.18 7.77 -3.88
C GLY A 134 -3.38 6.53 -3.00
N LEU A 135 -4.60 6.32 -2.50
CA LEU A 135 -4.91 5.14 -1.70
C LEU A 135 -4.84 3.85 -2.53
N LYS A 136 -5.37 3.87 -3.76
CA LYS A 136 -5.33 2.72 -4.68
C LYS A 136 -3.90 2.34 -5.05
N MET A 137 -3.03 3.32 -5.25
CA MET A 137 -1.62 3.11 -5.51
C MET A 137 -0.96 2.35 -4.34
N GLU A 138 -1.13 2.80 -3.10
CA GLU A 138 -0.59 2.08 -1.93
C GLU A 138 -1.16 0.65 -1.80
N VAL A 139 -2.44 0.48 -2.10
CA VAL A 139 -3.09 -0.85 -2.07
C VAL A 139 -2.51 -1.79 -3.12
N LEU A 140 -2.31 -1.33 -4.35
CA LEU A 140 -1.69 -2.12 -5.41
C LEU A 140 -0.25 -2.51 -5.05
N ARG A 141 0.52 -1.56 -4.51
CA ARG A 141 1.88 -1.83 -4.01
C ARG A 141 1.88 -2.91 -2.94
N ALA A 142 1.02 -2.80 -1.94
CA ALA A 142 0.90 -3.77 -0.86
C ALA A 142 0.51 -5.17 -1.37
N LEU A 143 -0.39 -5.25 -2.34
CA LEU A 143 -0.76 -6.52 -2.99
C LEU A 143 0.40 -7.12 -3.79
N ALA A 144 1.18 -6.29 -4.51
CA ALA A 144 2.37 -6.73 -5.22
C ALA A 144 3.43 -7.30 -4.26
N THR A 145 3.73 -6.59 -3.17
CA THR A 145 4.63 -7.05 -2.09
C THR A 145 4.20 -8.40 -1.54
N LEU A 146 2.91 -8.58 -1.27
CA LEU A 146 2.37 -9.85 -0.79
C LEU A 146 2.53 -10.99 -1.81
N ILE A 147 2.35 -10.71 -3.11
CA ILE A 147 2.59 -11.69 -4.17
C ILE A 147 4.06 -12.09 -4.25
N THR A 148 4.95 -11.11 -4.15
CA THR A 148 6.40 -11.32 -4.24
C THR A 148 6.90 -12.16 -3.08
N TYR A 149 6.54 -11.80 -1.84
CA TYR A 149 7.14 -12.40 -0.64
C TYR A 149 6.31 -13.54 -0.03
N PHE A 150 4.99 -13.57 -0.24
CA PHE A 150 4.08 -14.58 0.32
C PHE A 150 3.18 -15.23 -0.76
N PRO A 151 3.73 -15.74 -1.87
CA PRO A 151 2.93 -16.23 -3.00
C PRO A 151 2.09 -17.46 -2.68
N LYS A 152 2.49 -18.30 -1.73
CA LYS A 152 1.71 -19.50 -1.38
C LYS A 152 0.45 -19.12 -0.62
N GLU A 153 0.63 -18.17 0.29
CA GLU A 153 -0.38 -17.60 1.15
C GLU A 153 -1.38 -16.75 0.35
N MET A 154 -0.88 -15.98 -0.63
CA MET A 154 -1.72 -15.15 -1.51
C MET A 154 -2.59 -15.94 -2.48
N ALA A 155 -2.28 -17.21 -2.74
CA ALA A 155 -2.94 -18.00 -3.78
C ALA A 155 -4.46 -18.13 -3.58
N VAL A 156 -4.94 -18.11 -2.34
CA VAL A 156 -6.38 -18.23 -2.03
C VAL A 156 -7.16 -16.93 -2.29
N TYR A 157 -6.49 -15.78 -2.31
CA TYR A 157 -7.11 -14.46 -2.48
C TYR A 157 -7.06 -13.97 -3.93
N LEU A 158 -6.16 -14.54 -4.75
CA LEU A 158 -5.90 -14.03 -6.09
C LEU A 158 -7.14 -14.04 -7.00
N GLY A 159 -8.05 -15.00 -6.82
CA GLY A 159 -9.30 -15.06 -7.56
C GLY A 159 -10.23 -13.87 -7.33
N GLU A 160 -10.19 -13.26 -6.13
CA GLU A 160 -10.95 -12.05 -5.79
C GLU A 160 -10.18 -10.77 -6.15
N VAL A 161 -8.84 -10.78 -6.04
CA VAL A 161 -8.00 -9.62 -6.36
C VAL A 161 -8.00 -9.30 -7.86
N LEU A 162 -7.86 -10.32 -8.71
CA LEU A 162 -7.63 -10.12 -10.15
C LEU A 162 -8.74 -9.36 -10.88
N PRO A 163 -10.04 -9.62 -10.64
CA PRO A 163 -11.11 -8.84 -11.27
C PRO A 163 -11.02 -7.34 -10.97
N HIS A 164 -10.63 -6.96 -9.76
CA HIS A 164 -10.51 -5.56 -9.38
C HIS A 164 -9.28 -4.91 -10.01
N VAL A 165 -8.13 -5.58 -10.00
CA VAL A 165 -6.92 -5.11 -10.72
C VAL A 165 -7.19 -4.96 -12.22
N TRP A 166 -7.89 -5.93 -12.82
CA TRP A 166 -8.27 -5.88 -14.22
C TRP A 166 -9.17 -4.68 -14.50
N ASN A 167 -10.18 -4.46 -13.66
CA ASN A 167 -11.06 -3.31 -13.78
C ASN A 167 -10.30 -1.97 -13.64
N THR A 168 -9.36 -1.87 -12.71
CA THR A 168 -8.49 -0.69 -12.59
C THR A 168 -7.64 -0.48 -13.84
N LEU A 169 -7.08 -1.56 -14.42
CA LEU A 169 -6.32 -1.51 -15.67
C LEU A 169 -7.16 -1.00 -16.85
N THR A 170 -8.38 -1.53 -17.01
CA THR A 170 -9.24 -1.19 -18.16
C THR A 170 -9.86 0.20 -18.03
N GLN A 171 -10.38 0.56 -16.85
CA GLN A 171 -10.90 1.91 -16.60
C GLN A 171 -9.79 2.95 -16.70
N GLY A 172 -8.59 2.56 -16.27
CA GLY A 172 -7.41 3.39 -16.39
C GLY A 172 -7.02 3.70 -17.82
N ALA A 173 -7.19 2.75 -18.75
CA ALA A 173 -6.88 2.97 -20.17
C ALA A 173 -7.86 3.97 -20.79
N ASP A 174 -9.15 3.89 -20.43
CA ASP A 174 -10.16 4.85 -20.84
C ASP A 174 -9.89 6.26 -20.29
N ARG A 175 -9.40 6.36 -19.05
CA ARG A 175 -9.00 7.63 -18.41
C ARG A 175 -7.74 8.18 -19.07
N TYR A 176 -6.70 7.38 -19.23
CA TYR A 176 -5.44 7.74 -19.90
C TYR A 176 -5.67 8.31 -21.30
N HIS A 177 -6.53 7.66 -22.11
CA HIS A 177 -6.86 8.15 -23.44
C HIS A 177 -7.61 9.50 -23.41
N LYS A 178 -8.39 9.79 -22.37
CA LYS A 178 -9.11 11.07 -22.24
C LYS A 178 -8.25 12.19 -21.67
N THR A 179 -7.38 11.88 -20.71
CA THR A 179 -6.64 12.88 -19.94
C THR A 179 -5.30 13.20 -20.57
N VAL A 180 -4.56 12.17 -20.98
CA VAL A 180 -3.20 12.30 -21.50
C VAL A 180 -3.18 12.45 -23.03
N ILE A 181 -4.04 11.72 -23.74
CA ILE A 181 -4.08 11.79 -25.22
C ILE A 181 -4.97 12.95 -25.71
N ASN A 182 -6.07 13.26 -25.01
CA ASN A 182 -7.01 14.32 -25.40
C ASN A 182 -6.88 15.64 -24.59
N TYR A 183 -5.86 15.77 -23.73
CA TYR A 183 -5.58 16.97 -22.91
C TYR A 183 -6.80 17.55 -22.18
N ILE A 184 -7.63 16.68 -21.61
CA ILE A 184 -8.66 17.14 -20.68
C ILE A 184 -7.98 17.27 -19.32
N GLU A 185 -7.69 18.52 -18.89
CA GLU A 185 -7.19 18.82 -17.55
C GLU A 185 -8.09 18.11 -16.52
N GLU A 186 -7.51 17.21 -15.72
CA GLU A 186 -8.20 16.70 -14.56
C GLU A 186 -8.29 17.81 -13.52
N ALA A 187 -9.53 18.19 -13.21
CA ALA A 187 -9.77 19.08 -12.09
C ALA A 187 -9.45 18.32 -10.79
N ASP A 188 -8.39 18.76 -10.11
CA ASP A 188 -8.07 18.49 -8.70
C ASP A 188 -7.45 17.10 -8.41
N ASP A 189 -6.24 16.86 -8.94
CA ASP A 189 -5.45 15.70 -8.52
C ASP A 189 -5.18 15.72 -7.01
N PRO A 190 -5.33 14.57 -6.31
CA PRO A 190 -5.09 14.53 -4.88
C PRO A 190 -3.62 14.81 -4.58
N VAL A 191 -3.37 15.72 -3.64
CA VAL A 191 -2.01 16.01 -3.16
C VAL A 191 -1.79 15.31 -1.82
N ASP A 192 -0.59 14.81 -1.63
CA ASP A 192 -0.16 14.23 -0.37
C ASP A 192 0.22 15.32 0.66
N SER A 193 0.72 14.92 1.83
CA SER A 193 1.06 15.89 2.88
C SER A 193 2.39 16.62 2.68
N ASP A 194 3.18 16.20 1.70
CA ASP A 194 4.49 16.73 1.37
C ASP A 194 4.48 17.51 0.04
N GLY A 195 3.31 17.56 -0.62
CA GLY A 195 3.05 18.36 -1.82
C GLY A 195 3.13 17.54 -3.12
N GLU A 196 3.28 16.22 -3.04
CA GLU A 196 3.36 15.35 -4.20
C GLU A 196 1.96 15.10 -4.79
N ILE A 197 1.87 15.20 -6.10
CA ILE A 197 0.64 14.96 -6.85
C ILE A 197 0.47 13.44 -6.97
N LEU A 198 -0.58 12.90 -6.35
CA LEU A 198 -0.95 11.48 -6.38
C LEU A 198 -1.86 11.20 -7.58
N GLY A 199 -1.40 11.59 -8.76
CA GLY A 199 -2.15 11.47 -10.01
C GLY A 199 -2.37 10.03 -10.45
N PHE A 200 -3.24 9.86 -11.43
CA PHE A 200 -3.60 8.56 -11.99
C PHE A 200 -2.38 7.76 -12.52
N GLU A 201 -1.33 8.45 -12.99
CA GLU A 201 -0.07 7.81 -13.44
C GLU A 201 0.55 6.91 -12.36
N SER A 202 0.48 7.32 -11.09
CA SER A 202 0.99 6.54 -9.97
C SER A 202 0.27 5.20 -9.82
N VAL A 203 -1.03 5.15 -10.14
CA VAL A 203 -1.81 3.92 -10.16
C VAL A 203 -1.36 3.02 -11.30
N VAL A 204 -1.12 3.58 -12.49
CA VAL A 204 -0.63 2.82 -13.67
C VAL A 204 0.72 2.16 -13.40
N PHE A 205 1.67 2.88 -12.83
CA PHE A 205 2.96 2.29 -12.45
C PHE A 205 2.80 1.11 -11.49
N ASN A 206 1.99 1.27 -10.44
CA ASN A 206 1.80 0.21 -9.45
C ASN A 206 0.93 -0.95 -9.98
N LEU A 207 0.08 -0.73 -11.00
CA LEU A 207 -0.56 -1.80 -11.75
C LEU A 207 0.48 -2.66 -12.49
N PHE A 208 1.44 -2.01 -13.16
CA PHE A 208 2.50 -2.73 -13.86
C PHE A 208 3.44 -3.46 -12.91
N ASP A 209 3.78 -2.87 -11.76
CA ASP A 209 4.55 -3.57 -10.73
C ASP A 209 3.81 -4.79 -10.19
N PHE A 210 2.49 -4.69 -9.99
CA PHE A 210 1.65 -5.83 -9.61
C PHE A 210 1.66 -6.94 -10.68
N ILE A 211 1.50 -6.57 -11.95
CA ILE A 211 1.55 -7.52 -13.08
C ILE A 211 2.94 -8.15 -13.16
N HIS A 212 4.00 -7.37 -12.98
CA HIS A 212 5.38 -7.83 -12.96
C HIS A 212 5.60 -8.87 -11.84
N ALA A 213 5.12 -8.58 -10.62
CA ALA A 213 5.17 -9.52 -9.50
C ALA A 213 4.47 -10.86 -9.81
N LEU A 214 3.34 -10.83 -10.54
CA LEU A 214 2.67 -12.06 -11.01
C LEU A 214 3.51 -12.83 -12.03
N VAL A 215 4.18 -12.14 -12.95
CA VAL A 215 5.04 -12.74 -13.99
C VAL A 215 6.28 -13.39 -13.38
N GLU A 216 6.92 -12.76 -12.41
CA GLU A 216 8.09 -13.30 -11.72
C GLU A 216 7.73 -14.47 -10.80
N SER A 217 6.51 -14.47 -10.25
CA SER A 217 6.04 -15.55 -9.40
C SER A 217 5.83 -16.84 -10.19
N SER A 218 6.63 -17.86 -9.89
CA SER A 218 6.44 -19.21 -10.45
C SER A 218 5.05 -19.79 -10.16
N LYS A 219 4.38 -19.29 -9.12
CA LYS A 219 3.02 -19.67 -8.71
C LYS A 219 1.95 -19.07 -9.62
N PHE A 220 2.16 -17.85 -10.13
CA PHE A 220 1.11 -17.06 -10.78
C PHE A 220 1.38 -16.72 -12.25
N LYS A 221 2.61 -16.86 -12.75
CA LYS A 221 2.96 -16.58 -14.16
C LYS A 221 2.08 -17.28 -15.20
N ALA A 222 1.55 -18.46 -14.86
CA ALA A 222 0.64 -19.20 -15.73
C ALA A 222 -0.71 -18.47 -15.92
N VAL A 223 -1.18 -17.75 -14.89
CA VAL A 223 -2.39 -16.92 -14.97
C VAL A 223 -2.17 -15.78 -15.96
N VAL A 224 -1.04 -15.07 -15.86
CA VAL A 224 -0.70 -13.99 -16.81
C VAL A 224 -0.60 -14.53 -18.23
N LYS A 225 0.03 -15.70 -18.42
CA LYS A 225 0.14 -16.34 -19.73
C LYS A 225 -1.23 -16.64 -20.35
N THR A 226 -2.23 -17.03 -19.56
CA THR A 226 -3.60 -17.29 -20.05
C THR A 226 -4.30 -16.04 -20.57
N HIS A 227 -3.98 -14.87 -20.00
CA HIS A 227 -4.60 -13.58 -20.36
C HIS A 227 -3.68 -12.66 -21.17
N LEU A 228 -2.56 -13.20 -21.68
CA LEU A 228 -1.50 -12.42 -22.28
C LEU A 228 -1.97 -11.56 -23.47
N GLU A 229 -2.84 -12.10 -24.32
CA GLU A 229 -3.35 -11.36 -25.49
C GLU A 229 -4.13 -10.10 -25.07
N GLN A 230 -5.02 -10.23 -24.08
CA GLN A 230 -5.79 -9.10 -23.57
C GLN A 230 -4.89 -8.12 -22.82
N LEU A 231 -3.92 -8.63 -22.07
CA LEU A 231 -2.95 -7.79 -21.36
C LEU A 231 -2.09 -6.99 -22.34
N LEU A 232 -1.59 -7.60 -23.41
CA LEU A 232 -0.81 -6.93 -24.45
C LEU A 232 -1.59 -5.81 -25.12
N TYR A 233 -2.90 -6.00 -25.36
CA TYR A 233 -3.76 -4.94 -25.88
C TYR A 233 -3.74 -3.70 -24.98
N PHE A 234 -3.99 -3.86 -23.67
CA PHE A 234 -3.99 -2.73 -22.75
C PHE A 234 -2.60 -2.13 -22.54
N LEU A 235 -1.55 -2.96 -22.49
CA LEU A 235 -0.16 -2.45 -22.43
C LEU A 235 0.17 -1.60 -23.65
N LEU A 236 -0.30 -1.97 -24.85
CA LEU A 236 -0.12 -1.15 -26.05
C LEU A 236 -0.84 0.19 -25.93
N VAL A 237 -2.06 0.21 -25.38
CA VAL A 237 -2.80 1.47 -25.13
C VAL A 237 -2.02 2.42 -24.20
N TYR A 238 -1.42 1.89 -23.13
CA TYR A 238 -0.57 2.70 -22.24
C TYR A 238 0.81 3.04 -22.82
N MET A 239 1.23 2.41 -23.91
CA MET A 239 2.46 2.72 -24.65
C MET A 239 2.21 3.66 -25.85
N GLU A 240 0.95 3.97 -26.18
CA GLU A 240 0.66 4.96 -27.21
C GLU A 240 1.28 6.30 -26.80
N ILE A 241 2.08 6.86 -27.71
CA ILE A 241 2.90 8.04 -27.47
C ILE A 241 1.99 9.23 -27.15
N THR A 242 2.26 9.86 -26.01
CA THR A 242 1.76 11.18 -25.64
C THR A 242 2.42 12.22 -26.55
N GLU A 243 1.69 13.23 -27.04
CA GLU A 243 2.26 14.25 -27.94
C GLU A 243 3.40 15.09 -27.32
N ASP A 244 3.67 14.95 -26.01
CA ASP A 244 4.78 15.59 -25.29
C ASP A 244 6.13 14.82 -25.28
N GLN A 245 6.44 14.03 -26.32
CA GLN A 245 7.81 13.52 -26.58
C GLN A 245 8.35 13.94 -27.95
#